data_AF-A0A5S4ELB2-F1
#
_entry.id   AF-A0A5S4ELB2-F1
#
_cell.length_a   1.000
_cell.length_b   1.000
_cell.length_c   1.000
_cell.angle_alpha   90.00
_cell.angle_beta   90.00
_cell.angle_gamma   90.00
#
_symmetry.space_group_name_H-M   'P 1'
#
loop_
_entity.id
_entity.type
_entity.pdbx_description
1 polymer ?
#
loop_
_entity_poly.entity_id
_entity_poly.type
_entity_poly.pdbx_seq_one_letter_code
_entity_poly.pdbx_strand_id
1 'polypeptide(L)'
;MQTMNPEFRAQTLSALRAGTINLNCGAVCAWGWVNERARMRAFDAAGDWESLALRVAQVGYQKDLAYYYLGRAAEGLGYREAALAYYGDSYTLATGSQPGAQCRQIAGDCMGVDLLAVLPVKLKLNTGNAASGVNRISMKQGQNADSAQSRESSLPAPLATQAQDG
;
A
#
# COMPACT_ATOMS: atom_id res chain seq x y z
N MET A 1 -1.89 29.62 11.11
CA MET A 1 -2.16 28.24 10.64
C MET A 1 -3.12 28.33 9.47
N GLN A 2 -2.78 27.78 8.29
CA GLN A 2 -3.76 27.68 7.20
C GLN A 2 -4.77 26.61 7.59
N THR A 3 -6.03 26.99 7.77
CA THR A 3 -7.13 26.07 8.03
C THR A 3 -7.38 25.25 6.77
N MET A 4 -7.11 23.94 6.81
CA MET A 4 -7.49 23.05 5.70
C MET A 4 -9.01 22.91 5.64
N ASN A 5 -9.54 22.75 4.43
CA ASN A 5 -10.94 22.40 4.23
C ASN A 5 -11.29 21.15 5.06
N PRO A 6 -12.32 21.20 5.95
CA PRO A 6 -12.76 20.05 6.74
C PRO A 6 -13.07 18.80 5.90
N GLU A 7 -13.62 18.96 4.70
CA GLU A 7 -13.94 17.84 3.81
C GLU A 7 -12.67 17.14 3.32
N PHE A 8 -11.68 17.93 2.86
CA PHE A 8 -10.37 17.41 2.45
C PHE A 8 -9.70 16.65 3.59
N ARG A 9 -9.79 17.18 4.82
CA ARG A 9 -9.24 16.52 6.00
C ARG A 9 -9.89 15.16 6.23
N ALA A 10 -11.22 15.10 6.29
CA ALA A 10 -11.94 13.86 6.55
C ALA A 10 -11.66 12.80 5.47
N GLN A 11 -11.67 13.20 4.20
CA GLN A 11 -11.36 12.31 3.07
C GLN A 11 -9.93 11.78 3.14
N THR A 12 -8.96 12.66 3.40
CA THR A 12 -7.55 12.27 3.48
C THR A 12 -7.31 11.31 4.64
N LEU A 13 -7.87 11.55 5.82
CA LEU A 13 -7.69 10.65 6.97
C LEU A 13 -8.38 9.30 6.76
N SER A 14 -9.52 9.29 6.08
CA SER A 14 -10.18 8.04 5.67
C SER A 14 -9.31 7.25 4.69
N ALA A 15 -8.78 7.89 3.65
CA ALA A 15 -7.86 7.27 2.69
C ALA A 15 -6.54 6.82 3.32
N LEU A 16 -6.01 7.59 4.28
CA LEU A 16 -4.83 7.22 5.05
C LEU A 16 -5.05 5.90 5.78
N ARG A 17 -6.17 5.79 6.52
CA ARG A 17 -6.55 4.57 7.24
C ARG A 17 -6.70 3.37 6.31
N ALA A 18 -7.26 3.59 5.13
CA ALA A 18 -7.45 2.55 4.13
C ALA A 18 -6.16 2.18 3.37
N GLY A 19 -5.08 2.95 3.48
CA GLY A 19 -3.85 2.73 2.71
C GLY A 19 -3.98 3.09 1.22
N THR A 20 -4.91 3.98 0.87
CA THR A 20 -5.30 4.25 -0.53
C THR A 20 -4.89 5.63 -1.05
N ILE A 21 -4.13 6.42 -0.28
CA ILE A 21 -3.60 7.70 -0.78
C ILE A 21 -2.63 7.42 -1.92
N ASN A 22 -2.97 7.88 -3.12
CA ASN A 22 -2.12 7.79 -4.29
C ASN A 22 -1.48 9.16 -4.57
N LEU A 23 -0.16 9.24 -4.47
CA LEU A 23 0.60 10.43 -4.82
C LEU A 23 0.96 10.33 -6.30
N ASN A 24 0.20 10.97 -7.17
CA ASN A 24 0.37 10.91 -8.62
C ASN A 24 0.94 12.19 -9.23
N CYS A 25 1.20 13.22 -8.42
CA CYS A 25 1.77 14.44 -8.94
C CYS A 25 3.26 14.25 -9.22
N GLY A 26 3.65 14.43 -10.49
CA GLY A 26 5.04 14.33 -10.92
C GLY A 26 5.85 15.60 -10.63
N ALA A 27 6.75 15.95 -11.54
CA ALA A 27 7.71 17.05 -11.39
C ALA A 27 7.08 18.41 -11.05
N VAL A 28 5.83 18.66 -11.45
CA VAL A 28 5.11 19.91 -11.15
C VAL A 28 4.92 20.16 -9.65
N CYS A 29 4.87 19.11 -8.82
CA CYS A 29 4.78 19.24 -7.37
C CYS A 29 6.14 19.31 -6.66
N ALA A 30 7.26 19.27 -7.40
CA ALA A 30 8.60 19.34 -6.81
C ALA A 30 8.80 20.64 -6.02
N TRP A 31 8.29 21.77 -6.50
CA TRP A 31 8.35 23.05 -5.79
C TRP A 31 7.53 23.05 -4.50
N GLY A 32 6.30 22.53 -4.54
CA GLY A 32 5.46 22.38 -3.35
C GLY A 32 6.14 21.51 -2.29
N TRP A 33 6.78 20.42 -2.72
CA TRP A 33 7.58 19.56 -1.85
C TRP A 33 8.75 20.30 -1.22
N VAL A 34 9.57 21.01 -2.00
CA VAL A 34 10.72 21.77 -1.49
C VAL A 34 10.30 22.81 -0.44
N ASN A 35 9.17 23.47 -0.63
CA ASN A 35 8.66 24.49 0.29
C ASN A 35 8.10 23.90 1.59
N GLU A 36 7.50 22.71 1.53
CA GLU A 36 6.83 22.10 2.69
C GLU A 36 7.67 21.04 3.41
N ARG A 37 8.80 20.59 2.84
CA ARG A 37 9.64 19.50 3.39
C ARG A 37 10.05 19.74 4.84
N ALA A 38 10.44 20.97 5.19
CA ALA A 38 10.85 21.32 6.56
C ALA A 38 9.67 21.20 7.54
N ARG A 39 8.47 21.58 7.11
CA ARG A 39 7.25 21.48 7.92
C ARG A 39 6.82 20.02 8.10
N MET A 40 6.89 19.21 7.04
CA MET A 40 6.62 17.76 7.13
C MET A 40 7.60 17.07 8.10
N ARG A 41 8.90 17.38 8.02
CA ARG A 41 9.89 16.88 8.97
C ARG A 41 9.57 17.28 10.41
N ALA A 42 9.09 18.49 10.63
CA ALA A 42 8.69 18.96 11.96
C ALA A 42 7.48 18.18 12.50
N PHE A 43 6.48 17.88 11.66
CA PHE A 43 5.34 17.04 12.06
C PHE A 43 5.77 15.61 12.41
N ASP A 44 6.64 14.99 11.60
CA ASP A 44 7.18 13.66 11.91
C ASP A 44 7.96 13.64 13.23
N ALA A 45 8.79 14.66 13.48
CA ALA A 45 9.55 14.77 14.72
C ALA A 45 8.66 15.02 15.95
N ALA A 46 7.54 15.74 15.78
CA ALA A 46 6.59 16.02 16.85
C ALA A 46 5.58 14.89 17.11
N GLY A 47 5.53 13.87 16.25
CA GLY A 47 4.49 12.85 16.28
C GLY A 47 3.10 13.37 15.88
N ASP A 48 3.03 14.48 15.15
CA ASP A 48 1.78 15.03 14.63
C ASP A 48 1.41 14.31 13.32
N TRP A 49 0.94 13.08 13.47
CA TRP A 49 0.69 12.15 12.38
C TRP A 49 -0.42 12.61 11.43
N GLU A 50 -1.47 13.24 11.96
CA GLU A 50 -2.54 13.78 11.13
C GLU A 50 -2.04 14.95 10.29
N SER A 51 -1.34 15.92 10.88
CA SER A 51 -0.78 17.04 10.12
C SER A 51 0.25 16.57 9.10
N LEU A 52 1.05 15.54 9.43
CA LEU A 52 1.99 14.93 8.49
C LEU A 52 1.27 14.35 7.28
N ALA A 53 0.28 13.48 7.48
CA ALA A 53 -0.48 12.85 6.40
C ALA A 53 -1.19 13.88 5.53
N LEU A 54 -1.87 14.85 6.16
CA LEU A 54 -2.58 15.91 5.47
C LEU A 54 -1.65 16.75 4.59
N ARG A 55 -0.47 17.10 5.11
CA ARG A 55 0.49 17.92 4.36
C ARG A 55 1.09 17.15 3.19
N VAL A 56 1.41 15.87 3.36
CA VAL A 56 1.94 15.02 2.29
C VAL A 56 0.89 14.82 1.19
N ALA A 57 -0.35 14.48 1.56
CA ALA A 57 -1.45 14.33 0.61
C ALA A 57 -1.78 15.63 -0.14
N GLN A 58 -1.72 16.77 0.54
CA GLN A 58 -1.96 18.07 -0.09
C GLN A 58 -0.91 18.42 -1.14
N VAL A 59 0.36 18.06 -0.91
CA VAL A 59 1.43 18.26 -1.91
C VAL A 59 1.34 17.23 -3.03
N GLY A 60 0.95 15.99 -2.73
CA GLY A 60 0.67 14.97 -3.74
C GLY A 60 1.88 14.45 -4.50
N TYR A 61 3.11 14.83 -4.12
CA TYR A 61 4.31 14.56 -4.91
C TYR A 61 4.70 13.07 -4.85
N GLN A 62 4.74 12.43 -6.02
CA GLN A 62 5.08 11.01 -6.18
C GLN A 62 6.57 10.78 -5.92
N LYS A 63 6.92 10.60 -4.64
CA LYS A 63 8.30 10.44 -4.20
C LYS A 63 8.41 9.38 -3.11
N ASP A 64 9.49 8.61 -3.12
CA ASP A 64 9.80 7.59 -2.11
C ASP A 64 9.65 8.12 -0.66
N LEU A 65 10.21 9.30 -0.37
CA LEU A 65 10.16 9.91 0.96
C LEU A 65 8.75 10.41 1.32
N ALA A 66 7.92 10.76 0.34
CA ALA A 66 6.53 11.16 0.58
C ALA A 66 5.71 9.94 1.05
N TYR A 67 5.85 8.82 0.35
CA TYR A 67 5.26 7.55 0.77
C TYR A 67 5.80 7.06 2.12
N TYR A 68 7.09 7.26 2.40
CA TYR A 68 7.64 6.98 3.74
C TYR A 68 6.90 7.75 4.84
N TYR A 69 6.63 9.04 4.64
CA TYR A 69 5.90 9.84 5.62
C TYR A 69 4.42 9.47 5.74
N LEU A 70 3.76 9.01 4.67
CA LEU A 70 2.44 8.40 4.78
C LEU A 70 2.48 7.13 5.64
N GLY A 71 3.51 6.29 5.43
CA GLY A 71 3.74 5.09 6.25
C GLY A 71 3.97 5.43 7.73
N ARG A 72 4.77 6.47 8.01
CA ARG A 72 5.01 6.97 9.38
C ARG A 72 3.75 7.49 10.05
N ALA A 73 2.96 8.29 9.34
CA ALA A 73 1.70 8.79 9.86
C ALA A 73 0.71 7.66 10.13
N ALA A 74 0.56 6.73 9.19
CA ALA A 74 -0.31 5.56 9.36
C ALA A 74 0.14 4.69 10.55
N GLU A 75 1.44 4.44 10.69
CA GLU A 75 2.02 3.68 11.80
C GLU A 75 1.78 4.37 13.14
N GLY A 76 2.04 5.68 13.22
CA GLY A 76 1.84 6.48 14.43
C GLY A 76 0.38 6.58 14.88
N LEU A 77 -0.56 6.45 13.94
CA LEU A 77 -2.02 6.39 14.20
C LEU A 77 -2.53 4.95 14.42
N GLY A 78 -1.67 3.94 14.37
CA GLY A 78 -2.04 2.53 14.55
C GLY A 78 -2.65 1.85 13.31
N TYR A 79 -2.65 2.49 12.14
CA TYR A 79 -3.12 1.94 10.87
C TYR A 79 -2.05 1.06 10.23
N ARG A 80 -1.79 -0.09 10.84
CA ARG A 80 -0.66 -0.96 10.52
C ARG A 80 -0.66 -1.47 9.07
N GLU A 81 -1.80 -1.92 8.56
CA GLU A 81 -1.90 -2.42 7.18
C GLU A 81 -1.62 -1.31 6.17
N ALA A 82 -2.19 -0.12 6.41
CA ALA A 82 -1.91 1.06 5.59
C ALA A 82 -0.43 1.47 5.67
N ALA A 83 0.19 1.41 6.85
CA ALA A 83 1.61 1.69 7.01
C ALA A 83 2.47 0.73 6.17
N LEU A 84 2.15 -0.58 6.19
CA LEU A 84 2.83 -1.58 5.37
C LEU A 84 2.72 -1.27 3.88
N ALA A 85 1.53 -0.91 3.40
CA ALA A 85 1.30 -0.53 2.01
C ALA A 85 2.17 0.66 1.60
N TYR A 86 2.12 1.76 2.35
CA TYR A 86 2.90 2.97 2.04
C TYR A 86 4.41 2.76 2.16
N TYR A 87 4.88 1.98 3.12
CA TYR A 87 6.30 1.59 3.19
C TYR A 87 6.72 0.72 1.99
N GLY A 88 5.82 -0.13 1.49
CA GLY A 88 6.03 -0.91 0.27
C GLY A 88 6.17 -0.03 -0.98
N ASP A 89 5.28 0.96 -1.14
CA ASP A 89 5.34 1.94 -2.22
C ASP A 89 6.63 2.77 -2.15
N SER A 90 6.98 3.23 -0.95
CA SER A 90 8.22 3.96 -0.68
C SER A 90 9.45 3.13 -1.08
N TYR A 91 9.50 1.85 -0.69
CA TYR A 91 10.59 0.94 -1.03
C TYR A 91 10.69 0.72 -2.54
N THR A 92 9.55 0.48 -3.20
CA THR A 92 9.47 0.28 -4.65
C THR A 92 10.03 1.49 -5.40
N LEU A 93 9.66 2.70 -5.00
CA LEU A 93 10.19 3.93 -5.61
C LEU A 93 11.69 4.11 -5.32
N ALA A 94 12.12 3.87 -4.07
CA ALA A 94 13.51 4.04 -3.65
C ALA A 94 14.49 3.09 -4.37
N THR A 95 14.08 1.84 -4.62
CA THR A 95 14.89 0.84 -5.32
C THR A 95 14.67 0.81 -6.83
N GLY A 96 13.60 1.44 -7.32
CA GLY A 96 13.28 1.51 -8.74
C GLY A 96 14.15 2.49 -9.52
N SER A 97 13.83 2.63 -10.81
CA SER A 97 14.57 3.46 -11.77
C SER A 97 13.78 4.68 -12.27
N GLN A 98 12.59 4.96 -11.72
CA GLN A 98 11.76 6.09 -12.15
C GLN A 98 12.48 7.43 -11.85
N PRO A 99 12.78 8.27 -12.86
CA PRO A 99 13.47 9.53 -12.64
C PRO A 99 12.73 10.46 -11.68
N GLY A 100 13.44 11.05 -10.72
CA GLY A 100 12.89 12.06 -9.80
C GLY A 100 12.03 11.49 -8.66
N ALA A 101 11.65 10.21 -8.74
CA ALA A 101 10.93 9.51 -7.68
C ALA A 101 11.82 9.22 -6.48
N GLN A 102 13.12 9.01 -6.69
CA GLN A 102 14.04 8.74 -5.60
C GLN A 102 14.49 10.04 -4.95
N CYS A 103 14.49 10.04 -3.64
CA CYS A 103 14.96 11.14 -2.85
C CYS A 103 16.49 11.28 -2.90
N ARG A 104 17.22 10.18 -3.07
CA ARG A 104 18.68 10.17 -3.24
C ARG A 104 19.20 10.96 -4.45
N GLN A 105 18.33 11.38 -5.37
CA GLN A 105 18.74 11.97 -6.66
C GLN A 105 18.94 13.50 -6.66
N ILE A 106 18.50 14.26 -5.62
CA ILE A 106 18.62 15.73 -5.66
C ILE A 106 18.94 16.31 -4.26
N ALA A 107 20.13 16.89 -4.13
CA ALA A 107 20.61 17.83 -3.10
C ALA A 107 20.15 17.59 -1.64
N GLY A 108 20.93 16.76 -0.92
CA GLY A 108 20.99 16.73 0.53
C GLY A 108 20.02 15.73 1.17
N ASP A 109 20.59 14.58 1.56
CA ASP A 109 20.05 13.48 2.36
C ASP A 109 18.60 13.64 2.77
N CYS A 110 17.73 12.80 2.20
CA CYS A 110 16.30 12.57 2.46
C CYS A 110 15.72 13.05 3.79
N MET A 111 15.82 14.36 4.03
CA MET A 111 15.64 15.00 5.33
C MET A 111 16.37 14.31 6.50
N GLY A 112 17.49 13.64 6.22
CA GLY A 112 18.26 12.83 7.17
C GLY A 112 17.76 11.39 7.35
N VAL A 113 16.88 10.89 6.48
CA VAL A 113 16.36 9.51 6.52
C VAL A 113 17.10 8.65 5.52
N ASP A 114 17.81 7.62 5.99
CA ASP A 114 18.28 6.54 5.12
C ASP A 114 17.13 5.58 4.83
N LEU A 115 16.45 5.80 3.71
CA LEU A 115 15.30 4.99 3.29
C LEU A 115 15.67 3.52 3.10
N LEU A 116 16.84 3.22 2.54
CA LEU A 116 17.25 1.84 2.26
C LEU A 116 17.65 1.10 3.54
N ALA A 117 18.11 1.81 4.58
CA ALA A 117 18.33 1.23 5.89
C ALA A 117 17.01 1.04 6.68
N VAL A 118 16.10 2.01 6.66
CA VAL A 118 14.92 2.00 7.54
C VAL A 118 13.75 1.18 7.00
N LEU A 119 13.53 1.18 5.69
CA LEU A 119 12.34 0.55 5.09
C LEU A 119 12.31 -0.97 5.29
N PRO A 120 13.41 -1.75 5.12
CA PRO A 120 13.37 -3.19 5.38
C PRO A 120 12.98 -3.52 6.83
N VAL A 121 13.40 -2.69 7.79
CA VAL A 121 13.03 -2.85 9.20
C VAL A 121 11.55 -2.55 9.41
N LYS A 122 11.06 -1.44 8.86
CA LYS A 122 9.64 -1.04 8.95
C LYS A 122 8.70 -2.07 8.31
N LEU A 123 9.08 -2.62 7.16
CA LEU A 123 8.33 -3.68 6.49
C LEU A 123 8.26 -4.93 7.38
N LYS A 124 9.40 -5.42 7.89
CA LYS A 124 9.43 -6.59 8.79
C LYS A 124 8.59 -6.38 10.05
N LEU A 125 8.73 -5.23 10.71
CA LEU A 125 8.01 -4.91 11.93
C LEU A 125 6.51 -4.85 11.72
N ASN A 126 6.05 -4.36 10.55
CA ASN A 126 4.63 -4.25 10.24
C ASN A 126 4.03 -5.54 9.63
N THR A 127 4.83 -6.44 9.06
CA THR A 127 4.38 -7.79 8.67
C THR A 127 4.26 -8.75 9.85
N GLY A 128 5.17 -8.69 10.84
CA GLY A 128 5.28 -9.69 11.92
C GLY A 128 4.04 -9.91 12.81
N ASN A 129 3.31 -8.85 13.17
CA ASN A 129 2.08 -8.93 13.97
C ASN A 129 0.80 -8.99 13.12
N ALA A 130 0.88 -8.84 11.79
CA ALA A 130 -0.27 -9.15 10.93
C ALA A 130 -0.49 -10.68 10.86
N ALA A 131 0.58 -11.47 10.99
CA ALA A 131 0.53 -12.92 11.06
C ALA A 131 0.08 -13.48 12.43
N SER A 132 -0.01 -12.66 13.49
CA SER A 132 -0.47 -13.11 14.82
C SER A 132 -2.00 -13.19 14.98
N GLY A 133 -2.78 -12.86 13.94
CA GLY A 133 -4.25 -12.92 13.97
C GLY A 133 -4.87 -14.24 13.53
N VAL A 134 -4.09 -15.22 13.04
CA VAL A 134 -4.62 -16.47 12.49
C VAL A 134 -4.18 -17.67 13.33
N ASN A 135 -4.83 -17.88 14.49
CA ASN A 135 -5.37 -19.20 14.89
C ASN A 135 -5.95 -19.26 16.32
N ARG A 136 -7.23 -19.66 16.41
CA ARG A 136 -7.79 -20.80 17.20
C ARG A 136 -9.18 -20.49 17.75
N ILE A 137 -10.24 -21.04 17.13
CA ILE A 137 -11.27 -21.95 17.72
C ILE A 137 -11.91 -22.70 16.53
N SER A 138 -11.48 -23.93 16.21
CA SER A 138 -12.13 -25.20 16.61
C SER A 138 -13.63 -25.29 16.26
N MET A 139 -13.96 -25.85 15.08
CA MET A 139 -15.19 -26.61 14.91
C MET A 139 -14.88 -27.97 14.29
N LYS A 140 -15.23 -28.98 15.08
CA LYS A 140 -15.09 -30.41 14.89
C LYS A 140 -16.41 -30.91 14.29
N GLN A 141 -16.41 -31.32 13.04
CA GLN A 141 -17.47 -32.11 12.40
C GLN A 141 -16.80 -32.76 11.19
N GLY A 142 -16.47 -34.06 11.17
CA GLY A 142 -17.29 -35.19 11.59
C GLY A 142 -18.16 -35.61 10.41
N GLN A 143 -17.56 -36.15 9.34
CA GLN A 143 -18.29 -36.88 8.30
C GLN A 143 -17.52 -38.14 7.92
N ASN A 144 -18.14 -39.24 8.35
CA ASN A 144 -17.80 -40.64 8.14
C ASN A 144 -18.70 -41.15 7.00
N ALA A 145 -18.16 -42.05 6.16
CA ALA A 145 -18.88 -43.10 5.41
C ALA A 145 -19.95 -42.68 4.36
N ASP A 146 -20.31 -43.42 3.31
CA ASP A 146 -19.83 -44.58 2.54
C ASP A 146 -20.94 -44.84 1.48
N SER A 147 -20.67 -45.65 0.45
CA SER A 147 -21.60 -46.24 -0.54
C SER A 147 -22.04 -45.36 -1.73
N ALA A 148 -21.66 -45.58 -3.00
CA ALA A 148 -21.68 -46.76 -3.88
C ALA A 148 -22.96 -46.92 -4.73
N GLN A 149 -22.76 -46.99 -6.06
CA GLN A 149 -23.48 -47.79 -7.09
C GLN A 149 -24.93 -47.35 -7.46
N SER A 150 -25.38 -47.28 -8.73
CA SER A 150 -25.24 -48.20 -9.88
C SER A 150 -25.79 -47.56 -11.18
N ARG A 151 -25.11 -47.75 -12.34
CA ARG A 151 -25.51 -48.54 -13.55
C ARG A 151 -26.21 -47.75 -14.69
N GLU A 152 -25.56 -47.66 -15.86
CA GLU A 152 -25.81 -48.44 -17.12
C GLU A 152 -27.15 -48.08 -17.79
N SER A 153 -27.33 -47.96 -19.10
CA SER A 153 -26.56 -48.25 -20.33
C SER A 153 -27.37 -47.64 -21.49
N SER A 154 -26.72 -47.28 -22.61
CA SER A 154 -27.15 -47.61 -24.00
C SER A 154 -26.52 -46.66 -25.05
N LEU A 155 -25.53 -47.21 -25.76
CA LEU A 155 -25.16 -46.91 -27.16
C LEU A 155 -26.26 -47.46 -28.12
N PRO A 156 -26.26 -47.20 -29.45
CA PRO A 156 -25.12 -46.88 -30.33
C PRO A 156 -25.34 -45.81 -31.43
N ALA A 157 -24.23 -45.39 -32.06
CA ALA A 157 -24.17 -44.66 -33.35
C ALA A 157 -24.42 -45.63 -34.54
N PRO A 158 -24.66 -45.17 -35.79
CA PRO A 158 -23.56 -44.67 -36.65
C PRO A 158 -23.92 -43.72 -37.84
N LEU A 159 -22.87 -43.21 -38.53
CA LEU A 159 -22.76 -42.75 -39.95
C LEU A 159 -23.59 -41.50 -40.38
N ALA A 160 -23.20 -40.58 -41.27
CA ALA A 160 -22.15 -40.35 -42.27
C ALA A 160 -22.20 -38.81 -42.60
N THR A 161 -21.20 -38.06 -43.05
CA THR A 161 -20.60 -37.92 -44.40
C THR A 161 -20.10 -36.46 -44.55
N GLN A 162 -19.10 -36.29 -45.40
CA GLN A 162 -18.23 -35.16 -45.70
C GLN A 162 -18.85 -33.98 -46.50
N ALA A 163 -18.15 -32.83 -46.51
CA ALA A 163 -17.75 -32.00 -47.67
C ALA A 163 -17.61 -30.50 -47.24
N GLN A 164 -16.44 -29.86 -47.29
CA GLN A 164 -15.80 -29.16 -48.43
C GLN A 164 -16.57 -27.86 -48.82
N ASP A 165 -15.96 -26.69 -49.06
CA ASP A 165 -14.73 -26.39 -49.82
C ASP A 165 -14.05 -25.09 -49.36
N GLY A 166 -12.75 -25.02 -49.65
CA GLY A 166 -11.99 -23.78 -49.89
C GLY A 166 -11.63 -23.68 -51.36
#